data_AF-A0A846DLN8-F1
#
_entry.id   AF-A0A846DLN8-F1
#
_cell.length_a   1.000
_cell.length_b   1.000
_cell.length_c   1.000
_cell.angle_alpha   90.00
_cell.angle_beta   90.00
_cell.angle_gamma   90.00
#
_symmetry.space_group_name_H-M   'P 1'
#
loop_
_entity.id
_entity.type
_entity.pdbx_description
1 polymer ?
#
loop_
_entity_poly.entity_id
_entity_poly.type
_entity_poly.pdbx_seq_one_letter_code
_entity_poly.pdbx_strand_id
1 'polypeptide(L)' 'GLCQRKGDTLLADKAYDADERVIERLLQQGKVAVIPPKRNRTIAREYDKHLYKARHLRHEFFCPTQAISSD' A
#
# COMPACT_ATOMS: atom_id res chain seq x y z
N GLY A 1 -17.05 -14.83 -11.93
CA GLY A 1 -16.11 -15.20 -10.85
C GLY A 1 -15.18 -14.03 -10.61
N LEU A 2 -15.03 -13.61 -9.34
CA LEU A 2 -14.37 -12.38 -8.90
C LEU A 2 -13.06 -12.08 -9.66
N CYS A 3 -12.95 -10.87 -10.23
CA CYS A 3 -11.69 -10.35 -10.74
C CYS A 3 -10.73 -10.15 -9.55
N GLN A 4 -9.90 -11.14 -9.26
CA GLN A 4 -8.83 -10.96 -8.28
C GLN A 4 -7.75 -10.11 -8.95
N ARG A 5 -7.81 -8.79 -8.73
CA ARG A 5 -6.65 -7.92 -8.96
C ARG A 5 -5.55 -8.38 -7.99
N LYS A 6 -4.66 -9.25 -8.46
CA LYS A 6 -3.41 -9.60 -7.77
C LYS A 6 -2.55 -8.34 -7.74
N GLY A 7 -2.58 -7.64 -6.61
CA GLY A 7 -1.55 -6.67 -6.26
C GLY A 7 -0.47 -7.42 -5.49
N ASP A 8 0.71 -7.55 -6.09
CA ASP A 8 1.86 -8.22 -5.46
C ASP A 8 2.42 -7.40 -4.28
N THR A 9 2.14 -6.10 -4.26
CA THR A 9 2.65 -5.17 -3.24
C THR A 9 1.55 -4.29 -2.67
N LEU A 10 1.48 -4.22 -1.34
CA LEU A 10 0.58 -3.35 -0.59
C LEU A 10 1.36 -2.19 0.03
N LEU A 11 0.91 -0.98 -0.26
CA LEU A 11 1.42 0.28 0.29
C LEU A 11 0.39 0.82 1.28
N ALA A 12 0.75 1.00 2.55
CA ALA A 12 -0.14 1.57 3.55
C ALA A 12 0.59 2.47 4.55
N ASP A 13 -0.18 3.24 5.31
CA ASP A 13 0.36 4.14 6.33
C ASP A 13 0.91 3.38 7.55
N LYS A 14 1.83 4.00 8.30
CA LYS A 14 2.36 3.45 9.56
C LYS A 14 1.27 3.11 10.58
N ALA A 15 0.07 3.72 10.48
CA ALA A 15 -1.06 3.36 11.32
C ALA A 15 -1.41 1.86 11.24
N TYR A 16 -1.14 1.24 10.08
CA TYR A 16 -1.37 -0.18 9.78
C TYR A 16 -0.16 -1.09 10.12
N ASP A 17 0.84 -0.56 10.82
CA ASP A 17 1.96 -1.34 11.34
C ASP A 17 1.47 -2.25 12.49
N ALA A 18 0.90 -3.39 12.12
CA ALA A 18 0.43 -4.45 13.01
C ALA A 18 0.90 -5.80 12.46
N ASP A 19 1.71 -6.53 13.24
CA ASP A 19 2.36 -7.77 12.79
C ASP A 19 1.34 -8.85 12.43
N GLU A 20 0.61 -9.38 13.41
CA GLU A 20 -0.30 -10.52 13.22
C GLU A 20 -1.50 -10.22 12.30
N ARG A 21 -2.05 -9.00 12.39
CA ARG A 21 -3.31 -8.66 11.70
C ARG A 21 -3.10 -8.17 10.28
N VAL A 22 -1.92 -7.64 9.94
CA VAL A 22 -1.67 -7.00 8.66
C VAL A 22 -0.46 -7.62 7.98
N ILE A 23 0.72 -7.54 8.59
CA ILE A 23 1.99 -7.93 7.94
C ILE A 23 2.02 -9.43 7.68
N GLU A 24 1.73 -10.25 8.70
CA GLU A 24 1.75 -11.71 8.57
C GLU A 24 0.71 -12.21 7.57
N ARG A 25 -0.48 -11.61 7.55
CA ARG A 25 -1.54 -11.96 6.59
C ARG A 25 -1.13 -11.66 5.16
N LEU A 26 -0.42 -10.56 4.94
CA LEU A 26 0.10 -10.20 3.62
C LEU A 26 1.21 -11.16 3.20
N LEU A 27 2.14 -11.48 4.09
CA LEU A 27 3.20 -12.46 3.83
C LEU A 27 2.65 -13.86 3.54
N GLN A 28 1.64 -14.32 4.30
CA GLN A 28 0.93 -15.59 4.06
C GLN A 28 0.25 -15.63 2.68
N GLN A 29 -0.17 -14.47 2.18
CA GLN A 29 -0.74 -14.32 0.84
C GLN A 29 0.31 -14.14 -0.26
N GLY A 30 1.61 -14.20 0.07
CA GLY A 30 2.71 -13.96 -0.86
C GLY A 30 2.83 -12.51 -1.30
N LYS A 31 2.29 -11.56 -0.53
CA LYS A 31 2.29 -10.14 -0.85
C LYS A 31 3.37 -9.39 -0.08
N VAL A 32 3.96 -8.39 -0.73
CA VAL A 32 4.95 -7.50 -0.13
C VAL A 32 4.25 -6.37 0.63
N ALA A 33 4.55 -6.23 1.92
CA ALA A 33 4.00 -5.17 2.77
C ALA A 33 4.98 -3.99 2.90
N VAL A 34 4.73 -2.91 2.15
CA VAL A 34 5.46 -1.65 2.22
C VAL A 34 4.74 -0.68 3.15
N ILE A 35 4.87 -0.99 4.44
CA ILE A 35 4.30 -0.24 5.55
C ILE A 35 5.46 0.18 6.45
N PRO A 36 5.68 1.49 6.67
CA PRO A 36 6.72 1.96 7.56
C PRO A 36 6.42 1.56 9.01
N PRO A 37 7.43 1.11 9.78
CA PRO A 37 7.25 0.75 11.18
C PRO A 37 6.95 1.98 12.03
N LYS A 38 6.19 1.80 13.11
CA LYS A 38 5.97 2.86 14.11
C LYS A 38 7.27 3.16 14.87
N ARG A 39 7.39 4.41 15.29
CA ARG A 39 8.56 4.92 16.03
C ARG A 39 8.82 4.23 17.37
N ASN A 40 7.79 3.62 17.95
CA ASN A 40 7.85 2.96 19.25
C ASN A 40 8.21 1.46 19.16
N ARG A 41 8.57 0.94 17.98
CA ARG A 41 9.04 -0.45 17.87
C ARG A 41 10.44 -0.58 18.46
N THR A 42 10.63 -1.63 19.25
CA THR A 42 11.95 -2.07 19.73
C THR A 42 12.83 -2.56 18.58
N ILE A 43 12.23 -3.24 17.60
CA ILE A 43 12.90 -3.73 16.39
C ILE A 43 12.14 -3.19 15.18
N ALA A 44 12.78 -2.31 14.41
CA ALA A 44 12.21 -1.77 13.19
C ALA A 44 12.34 -2.78 12.04
N ARG A 45 11.22 -3.07 11.37
CA ARG A 45 11.21 -3.93 10.17
C ARG A 45 11.73 -3.17 8.96
N GLU A 46 12.46 -3.87 8.10
CA GLU A 46 12.85 -3.35 6.80
C GLU A 46 11.63 -3.23 5.86
N TYR A 47 11.59 -2.14 5.12
CA TYR A 47 10.56 -1.88 4.10
C TYR A 47 11.17 -1.05 2.98
N ASP A 48 10.61 -1.17 1.79
CA ASP A 48 11.05 -0.39 0.64
C ASP A 48 10.62 1.09 0.79
N LYS A 49 11.57 1.90 1.27
CA LYS A 49 11.40 3.35 1.43
C LYS A 49 11.20 4.07 0.09
N HIS A 50 11.81 3.58 -0.98
CA HIS A 50 11.69 4.18 -2.30
C HIS A 50 10.27 3.98 -2.83
N LEU A 51 9.73 2.76 -2.72
CA LEU A 51 8.36 2.46 -3.09
C LEU A 51 7.35 3.19 -2.19
N TYR A 52 7.62 3.31 -0.89
CA TYR A 52 6.79 4.09 0.02
C TYR A 52 6.73 5.57 -0.37
N LYS A 53 7.87 6.18 -0.75
CA LYS A 53 7.91 7.58 -1.23
C LYS A 53 7.17 7.74 -2.56
N ALA A 54 7.29 6.77 -3.46
CA ALA A 54 6.58 6.76 -4.73
C ALA A 54 5.05 6.64 -4.60
N ARG A 55 4.53 6.32 -3.40
CA ARG A 55 3.07 6.34 -3.11
C ARG A 55 2.42 7.69 -3.41
N HIS A 56 3.14 8.80 -3.24
CA HIS A 56 2.61 10.15 -3.51
C HIS A 56 2.72 10.54 -4.99
N LEU A 57 3.71 10.02 -5.71
CA LEU A 57 3.88 10.26 -7.16
C LEU A 57 2.73 9.69 -8.01
N ARG A 58 1.91 8.79 -7.46
CA ARG A 58 0.71 8.25 -8.14
C ARG A 58 -0.59 9.01 -7.82
N HIS A 59 -0.62 9.83 -6.76
CA HIS A 59 -1.82 10.60 -6.38
C HIS A 59 -1.80 12.05 -6.92
N GLU A 60 -0.67 12.53 -7.44
CA GLU A 60 -0.61 13.85 -8.10
C GLU A 60 -1.08 13.85 -9.56
N PHE A 61 -1.36 12.69 -10.14
CA PHE A 61 -2.05 12.58 -11.43
C PHE A 61 -3.54 12.27 -11.23
N PHE A 62 -4.25 13.17 -10.55
CA PHE A 62 -5.71 13.21 -10.66
C PHE A 62 -6.04 13.96 -11.96
N CYS A 63 -6.19 13.21 -13.04
CA CYS A 63 -6.79 13.75 -14.26
C CYS A 63 -8.22 14.20 -13.93
N PRO A 64 -8.63 15.45 -14.22
CA PRO A 64 -10.04 15.78 -14.15
C PRO A 64 -10.75 14.86 -15.15
N THR A 65 -11.74 14.12 -14.66
CA THR A 65 -12.65 13.30 -15.46
C THR A 65 -13.18 14.15 -16.62
N GLN A 66 -12.94 13.72 -17.86
CA GLN A 66 -13.57 14.35 -19.01
C GLN A 66 -15.09 14.31 -18.82
N ALA A 67 -15.69 15.49 -18.95
CA ALA A 67 -17.12 15.66 -19.02
C ALA A 67 -17.67 14.78 -20.15
N ILE A 68 -18.46 13.77 -19.80
CA ILE A 68 -19.42 13.21 -20.74
C ILE A 68 -20.63 14.14 -20.75
N SER A 69 -20.62 15.05 -21.72
CA SER A 69 -21.85 15.59 -22.27
C SER A 69 -22.50 14.45 -23.06
N SER A 70 -23.78 14.20 -22.78
CA SER A 70 -24.64 13.38 -23.62
C SER A 70 -26.05 13.91 -23.42
N ASP A 71 -26.47 14.72 -24.39
CA ASP A 71 -27.81 15.22 -24.75
C ASP A 71 -28.76 15.73 -23.65
#